data_AF-A0A9W8LJE1-F1
#
_entry.id   AF-A0A9W8LJE1-F1
#
_cell.length_a   1.000
_cell.length_b   1.000
_cell.length_c   1.000
_cell.angle_alpha   90.00
_cell.angle_beta   90.00
_cell.angle_gamma   90.00
#
_symmetry.space_group_name_H-M   'P 1'
#
loop_
_entity.id
_entity.type
_entity.pdbx_description
1 polymer ?
#
loop_
_entity_poly.entity_id
_entity_poly.type
_entity_poly.pdbx_seq_one_letter_code
_entity_poly.pdbx_strand_id
1 'polypeptide(L)'
;MDEYRSAKGTRLAFKGDAAGPKKAKRRPKRPRGEEGAAAAAAAAAGQGRPGGWVAVSSLDDLVGPVALHFHGAGGGLCALSLPLASEALGAGGGQLRPAFHRLPDGAPPAAARPSRVEEVFVGRRSVPTAARADPEYRYFSFKSCRGEYLSAGRDGSVACCAAAIGPLEMWTPVLLPERGDGAIALAIRPPGADADQYLTIDDGEHASLAALVAPARSDAAGPRQVFVAKCQAAIRASSSSHAPAADAGGRRKRARGEPGP
;
A
#
# COMPACT_ATOMS: atom_id res chain seq x y z
N MET A 1 31.85 -61.23 30.57
CA MET A 1 31.58 -60.99 29.14
C MET A 1 31.16 -59.55 29.00
N ASP A 2 32.17 -58.68 28.89
CA ASP A 2 32.04 -57.32 28.40
C ASP A 2 31.69 -57.37 26.92
N GLU A 3 30.53 -56.83 26.51
CA GLU A 3 30.39 -56.40 25.13
C GLU A 3 29.37 -55.25 24.99
N TYR A 4 29.95 -54.05 24.97
CA TYR A 4 29.60 -52.89 24.16
C TYR A 4 28.25 -52.16 24.36
N ARG A 5 28.23 -51.36 25.43
CA ARG A 5 27.71 -49.98 25.40
C ARG A 5 28.52 -49.12 24.41
N SER A 6 28.00 -48.79 23.23
CA SER A 6 28.38 -47.55 22.52
C SER A 6 27.48 -47.28 21.31
N ALA A 7 26.59 -46.30 21.42
CA ALA A 7 26.04 -45.60 20.26
C ALA A 7 25.67 -44.17 20.67
N LYS A 8 26.69 -43.38 21.01
CA LYS A 8 26.57 -41.92 21.12
C LYS A 8 26.91 -41.30 19.76
N GLY A 9 25.91 -40.65 19.17
CA GLY A 9 26.06 -39.39 18.46
C GLY A 9 26.71 -39.42 17.07
N THR A 10 25.88 -39.49 16.03
CA THR A 10 26.22 -38.95 14.71
C THR A 10 25.26 -37.81 14.38
N ARG A 11 25.72 -36.59 14.64
CA ARG A 11 25.03 -35.35 14.35
C ARG A 11 25.16 -35.07 12.86
N LEU A 12 24.04 -35.08 12.15
CA LEU A 12 23.93 -34.76 10.72
C LEU A 12 24.49 -33.35 10.45
N ALA A 13 25.54 -33.24 9.65
CA ALA A 13 26.07 -31.96 9.19
C ALA A 13 25.44 -31.60 7.85
N PHE A 14 24.77 -30.44 7.78
CA PHE A 14 24.23 -29.90 6.54
C PHE A 14 25.34 -29.24 5.71
N LYS A 15 25.32 -29.53 4.42
CA LYS A 15 26.28 -29.04 3.42
C LYS A 15 25.98 -27.57 3.13
N GLY A 16 26.66 -26.67 3.84
CA GLY A 16 26.49 -25.22 3.70
C GLY A 16 27.30 -24.35 4.67
N ASP A 17 27.87 -24.92 5.75
CA ASP A 17 28.73 -24.16 6.68
C ASP A 17 30.12 -23.89 6.08
N ALA A 18 30.23 -22.84 5.29
CA ALA A 18 31.50 -22.18 5.01
C ALA A 18 31.79 -21.19 6.15
N ALA A 19 32.67 -21.60 7.07
CA ALA A 19 33.22 -20.77 8.13
C ALA A 19 34.06 -19.62 7.53
N GLY A 20 33.48 -18.43 7.45
CA GLY A 20 34.19 -17.19 7.12
C GLY A 20 34.86 -16.55 8.37
N PRO A 21 36.00 -15.85 8.21
CA PRO A 21 36.79 -15.34 9.33
C PRO A 21 36.15 -14.16 10.08
N LYS A 22 36.28 -14.21 11.42
CA LYS A 22 35.82 -13.19 12.39
C LYS A 22 36.41 -11.80 12.09
N LYS A 23 35.56 -10.84 11.71
CA LYS A 23 35.92 -9.41 11.66
C LYS A 23 35.81 -8.77 13.05
N ALA A 24 36.86 -8.02 13.40
CA ALA A 24 37.12 -7.42 14.69
C ALA A 24 36.09 -6.35 15.13
N LYS A 25 35.80 -6.36 16.43
CA LYS A 25 34.90 -5.47 17.16
C LYS A 25 35.55 -4.08 17.32
N ARG A 26 35.20 -3.11 16.46
CA ARG A 26 35.57 -1.69 16.66
C ARG A 26 34.65 -1.05 17.70
N ARG A 27 35.24 -0.57 18.81
CA ARG A 27 34.59 0.29 19.81
C ARG A 27 34.13 1.62 19.19
N PRO A 28 32.90 2.09 19.43
CA PRO A 28 32.53 3.46 19.12
C PRO A 28 33.08 4.43 20.19
N LYS A 29 33.90 5.37 19.73
CA LYS A 29 34.35 6.55 20.48
C LYS A 29 33.18 7.55 20.50
N ARG A 30 32.63 7.84 21.68
CA ARG A 30 31.64 8.91 21.89
C ARG A 30 32.26 10.27 21.53
N PRO A 31 31.63 11.10 20.68
CA PRO A 31 31.77 12.54 20.75
C PRO A 31 30.63 13.12 21.59
N ARG A 32 31.05 13.87 22.60
CA ARG A 32 30.25 14.76 23.45
C ARG A 32 29.89 16.00 22.61
N GLY A 33 28.63 16.40 22.59
CA GLY A 33 28.16 17.57 21.85
C GLY A 33 26.65 17.60 21.66
N GLU A 34 25.89 17.56 22.76
CA GLU A 34 24.47 17.90 22.76
C GLU A 34 24.34 19.42 22.68
N GLU A 35 24.18 19.97 21.47
CA GLU A 35 23.52 21.27 21.21
C GLU A 35 23.36 21.59 19.70
N GLY A 36 23.87 20.75 18.79
CA GLY A 36 23.75 20.98 17.33
C GLY A 36 22.73 20.10 16.58
N ALA A 37 22.12 19.10 17.23
CA ALA A 37 21.32 18.08 16.53
C ALA A 37 19.94 18.58 16.04
N ALA A 38 19.37 19.60 16.69
CA ALA A 38 18.09 20.17 16.27
C ALA A 38 18.22 21.07 15.01
N ALA A 39 19.35 21.78 14.86
CA ALA A 39 19.60 22.64 13.70
C ALA A 39 19.99 21.84 12.43
N ALA A 40 20.67 20.70 12.58
CA ALA A 40 21.01 19.82 11.46
C ALA A 40 19.79 19.08 10.88
N ALA A 41 18.78 18.77 11.70
CA ALA A 41 17.50 18.22 11.23
C ALA A 41 16.67 19.26 10.46
N ALA A 42 16.74 20.54 10.83
CA ALA A 42 16.10 21.64 10.11
C ALA A 42 16.84 22.00 8.80
N ALA A 43 18.17 21.93 8.77
CA ALA A 43 18.97 22.22 7.57
C ALA A 43 18.91 21.11 6.51
N ALA A 44 18.66 19.86 6.89
CA ALA A 44 18.43 18.75 5.95
C ALA A 44 17.05 18.80 5.24
N ALA A 45 16.15 19.68 5.69
CA ALA A 45 14.87 19.95 5.02
C ALA A 45 14.99 20.98 3.87
N GLY A 46 16.16 21.60 3.69
CA GLY A 46 16.35 22.74 2.80
C GLY A 46 16.89 22.46 1.39
N GLN A 47 17.47 21.29 1.11
CA GLN A 47 18.04 21.00 -0.22
C GLN A 47 17.91 19.53 -0.62
N GLY A 48 17.02 19.25 -1.57
CA GLY A 48 17.18 18.14 -2.53
C GLY A 48 16.49 16.81 -2.23
N ARG A 49 15.77 16.63 -1.11
CA ARG A 49 14.89 15.46 -0.94
C ARG A 49 13.43 15.90 -1.08
N PRO A 50 12.65 15.35 -2.02
CA PRO A 50 11.20 15.54 -2.05
C PRO A 50 10.59 14.78 -0.86
N GLY A 51 10.73 15.35 0.34
CA GLY A 51 9.96 14.96 1.50
C GLY A 51 8.54 15.46 1.30
N GLY A 52 7.55 14.58 1.43
CA GLY A 52 6.15 14.98 1.29
C GLY A 52 5.27 13.86 0.76
N TRP A 53 3.97 14.09 0.88
CA TRP A 53 2.92 13.23 0.36
C TRP A 53 2.29 13.91 -0.85
N VAL A 54 2.30 13.22 -1.98
CA VAL A 54 1.76 13.72 -3.25
C VAL A 54 0.59 12.86 -3.69
N ALA A 55 -0.35 13.46 -4.42
CA ALA A 55 -1.44 12.72 -5.04
C ALA A 55 -0.89 11.65 -5.99
N VAL A 56 -1.55 10.49 -5.99
CA VAL A 56 -1.25 9.43 -6.97
C VAL A 56 -1.72 9.86 -8.36
N SER A 57 -0.96 9.49 -9.38
CA SER A 57 -1.25 9.77 -10.79
C SER A 57 -1.28 8.51 -11.65
N SER A 58 -0.67 7.43 -11.16
CA SER A 58 -0.59 6.14 -11.81
C SER A 58 -0.75 5.01 -10.80
N LEU A 59 -1.01 3.79 -11.26
CA LEU A 59 -1.07 2.63 -10.38
C LEU A 59 0.30 2.27 -9.78
N ASP A 60 1.41 2.67 -10.42
CA ASP A 60 2.76 2.49 -9.86
C ASP A 60 2.97 3.33 -8.59
N ASP A 61 2.27 4.46 -8.46
CA ASP A 61 2.32 5.32 -7.28
C ASP A 61 1.71 4.66 -6.05
N LEU A 62 0.90 3.60 -6.22
CA LEU A 62 0.31 2.83 -5.12
C LEU A 62 1.27 1.79 -4.53
N VAL A 63 2.49 1.65 -5.05
CA VAL A 63 3.50 0.75 -4.51
C VAL A 63 4.32 1.46 -3.43
N GLY A 64 4.34 0.91 -2.22
CA GLY A 64 5.00 1.51 -1.05
C GLY A 64 4.01 2.15 -0.08
N PRO A 65 4.46 3.05 0.81
CA PRO A 65 3.60 3.78 1.73
C PRO A 65 2.56 4.66 0.99
N VAL A 66 1.30 4.41 1.30
CA VAL A 66 0.11 5.06 0.75
C VAL A 66 -0.79 5.50 1.91
N ALA A 67 -1.35 6.70 1.80
CA ALA A 67 -2.41 7.19 2.68
C ALA A 67 -3.71 7.31 1.87
N LEU A 68 -4.83 6.91 2.47
CA LEU A 68 -6.16 6.96 1.86
C LEU A 68 -7.02 7.95 2.64
N HIS A 69 -7.56 8.95 1.95
CA HIS A 69 -8.48 9.92 2.52
C HIS A 69 -9.83 9.85 1.82
N PHE A 70 -10.87 10.42 2.42
CA PHE A 70 -12.17 10.57 1.79
C PHE A 70 -12.86 11.84 2.26
N HIS A 71 -13.84 12.29 1.49
CA HIS A 71 -14.69 13.41 1.86
C HIS A 71 -15.91 12.87 2.62
N GLY A 72 -16.04 13.19 3.89
CA GLY A 72 -17.19 12.79 4.70
C GLY A 72 -18.44 13.63 4.39
N ALA A 73 -19.61 13.20 4.89
CA ALA A 73 -20.91 13.85 4.65
C ALA A 73 -20.91 15.36 4.97
N GLY A 74 -20.15 15.76 5.99
CA GLY A 74 -20.00 17.16 6.42
C GLY A 74 -19.00 17.98 5.62
N GLY A 75 -18.52 17.50 4.46
CA GLY A 75 -17.53 18.18 3.63
C GLY A 75 -16.09 18.14 4.17
N GLY A 76 -15.89 17.68 5.40
CA GLY A 76 -14.57 17.47 5.99
C GLY A 76 -13.81 16.29 5.37
N LEU A 77 -12.49 16.42 5.28
CA LEU A 77 -11.62 15.34 4.85
C LEU A 77 -11.31 14.43 6.04
N CYS A 78 -11.34 13.13 5.82
CA CYS A 78 -11.08 12.12 6.84
C CYS A 78 -10.02 11.14 6.33
N ALA A 79 -9.12 10.70 7.20
CA ALA A 79 -8.10 9.70 6.92
C ALA A 79 -8.59 8.31 7.29
N LEU A 80 -8.35 7.32 6.42
CA LEU A 80 -8.48 5.91 6.76
C LEU A 80 -7.37 5.54 7.75
N SER A 81 -7.74 5.04 8.92
CA SER A 81 -6.82 4.72 10.01
C SER A 81 -7.14 3.36 10.61
N LEU A 82 -6.14 2.69 11.17
CA LEU A 82 -6.35 1.48 11.96
C LEU A 82 -6.27 1.81 13.46
N PRO A 83 -7.37 1.68 14.21
CA PRO A 83 -7.34 1.97 15.64
C PRO A 83 -6.35 1.06 16.35
N LEU A 84 -5.76 1.57 17.43
CA LEU A 84 -4.89 0.78 18.29
C LEU A 84 -5.68 -0.38 18.87
N ALA A 85 -5.03 -1.53 19.10
CA ALA A 85 -5.72 -2.73 19.59
C ALA A 85 -6.53 -2.48 20.88
N SER A 86 -6.04 -1.59 21.75
CA SER A 86 -6.72 -1.16 22.98
C SER A 86 -8.05 -0.44 22.72
N GLU A 87 -8.17 0.26 21.60
CA GLU A 87 -9.38 0.99 21.18
C GLU A 87 -10.34 0.10 20.40
N ALA A 88 -9.81 -0.90 19.67
CA ALA A 88 -10.59 -1.87 18.90
C ALA A 88 -11.30 -2.94 19.77
N LEU A 89 -10.96 -3.05 21.06
CA LEU A 89 -11.57 -3.98 22.01
C LEU A 89 -12.97 -3.54 22.50
N GLY A 90 -13.44 -2.36 22.10
CA GLY A 90 -14.79 -1.88 22.37
C GLY A 90 -15.85 -2.54 21.48
N ALA A 91 -16.72 -3.35 22.09
CA ALA A 91 -18.05 -3.76 21.62
C ALA A 91 -18.23 -4.92 20.62
N GLY A 92 -17.20 -5.55 20.04
CA GLY A 92 -17.47 -6.64 19.10
C GLY A 92 -16.29 -7.51 18.69
N GLY A 93 -15.91 -8.48 19.53
CA GLY A 93 -15.26 -9.71 19.08
C GLY A 93 -13.99 -9.56 18.23
N GLY A 94 -12.93 -8.96 18.78
CA GLY A 94 -11.53 -9.21 18.37
C GLY A 94 -11.08 -8.84 16.94
N GLN A 95 -11.97 -8.36 16.08
CA GLN A 95 -11.63 -8.03 14.69
C GLN A 95 -11.23 -6.56 14.58
N LEU A 96 -10.02 -6.33 14.07
CA LEU A 96 -9.54 -4.97 13.80
C LEU A 96 -10.27 -4.41 12.59
N ARG A 97 -11.15 -3.44 12.85
CA ARG A 97 -11.86 -2.69 11.81
C ARG A 97 -11.15 -1.37 11.59
N PRO A 98 -10.86 -0.99 10.34
CA PRO A 98 -10.37 0.35 10.10
C PRO A 98 -11.47 1.37 10.41
N ALA A 99 -11.03 2.53 10.88
CA ALA A 99 -11.84 3.65 11.30
C ALA A 99 -11.44 4.89 10.53
N PHE A 100 -12.25 5.94 10.65
CA PHE A 100 -12.00 7.21 10.00
C PHE A 100 -11.70 8.30 11.00
N HIS A 101 -10.54 8.91 10.85
CA HIS A 101 -10.14 10.06 11.65
C HIS A 101 -10.41 11.34 10.87
N ARG A 102 -11.28 12.21 11.40
CA ARG A 102 -11.52 13.52 10.80
C ARG A 102 -10.26 14.37 10.90
N LEU A 103 -9.78 14.86 9.76
CA LEU A 103 -8.68 15.82 9.73
C LEU A 103 -9.19 17.22 10.12
N PRO A 104 -8.32 18.12 10.61
CA PRO A 104 -8.71 19.48 10.94
C PRO A 104 -9.43 20.16 9.78
N ASP A 105 -10.54 20.84 10.09
CA ASP A 105 -11.41 21.45 9.10
C ASP A 105 -10.65 22.47 8.21
N GLY A 106 -10.97 22.48 6.91
CA GLY A 106 -10.44 23.43 5.95
C GLY A 106 -9.11 23.06 5.29
N ALA A 107 -8.47 21.94 5.67
CA ALA A 107 -7.29 21.45 4.96
C ALA A 107 -7.66 20.93 3.56
N PRO A 108 -7.08 21.49 2.47
CA PRO A 108 -7.37 20.98 1.13
C PRO A 108 -6.81 19.55 0.99
N PRO A 109 -7.43 18.70 0.15
CA PRO A 109 -6.95 17.35 -0.11
C PRO A 109 -5.48 17.32 -0.48
N ALA A 110 -4.98 18.30 -1.23
CA ALA A 110 -3.57 18.43 -1.61
C ALA A 110 -2.61 18.61 -0.42
N ALA A 111 -3.03 19.26 0.67
CA ALA A 111 -2.20 19.50 1.86
C ALA A 111 -2.30 18.38 2.91
N ALA A 112 -3.32 17.53 2.81
CA ALA A 112 -3.54 16.43 3.75
C ALA A 112 -2.32 15.49 3.82
N ARG A 113 -1.82 15.23 5.02
CA ARG A 113 -0.71 14.29 5.24
C ARG A 113 -1.09 13.39 6.40
N PRO A 114 -0.74 12.09 6.33
CA PRO A 114 -0.92 11.23 7.49
C PRO A 114 -0.10 11.80 8.66
N SER A 115 -0.77 11.93 9.80
CA SER A 115 -0.22 12.40 11.05
C SER A 115 0.22 11.24 11.95
N ARG A 116 -0.32 10.06 11.67
CA ARG A 116 -0.16 8.82 12.45
C ARG A 116 0.32 7.69 11.54
N VAL A 117 1.03 6.73 12.10
CA VAL A 117 1.52 5.57 11.32
C VAL A 117 0.37 4.63 10.96
N GLU A 118 -0.68 4.64 11.77
CA GLU A 118 -1.93 3.90 11.62
C GLU A 118 -2.74 4.34 10.39
N GLU A 119 -2.50 5.55 9.88
CA GLU A 119 -3.12 6.10 8.67
C GLU A 119 -2.37 5.69 7.38
N VAL A 120 -1.25 4.99 7.53
CA VAL A 120 -0.37 4.60 6.43
C VAL A 120 -0.46 3.10 6.18
N PHE A 121 -0.73 2.76 4.92
CA PHE A 121 -0.71 1.40 4.41
C PHE A 121 0.47 1.22 3.46
N VAL A 122 1.01 0.01 3.38
CA VAL A 122 2.01 -0.35 2.37
C VAL A 122 1.31 -1.10 1.25
N GLY A 123 1.11 -0.42 0.12
CA GLY A 123 0.57 -1.00 -1.09
C GLY A 123 1.62 -1.85 -1.82
N ARG A 124 1.20 -2.98 -2.38
CA ARG A 124 2.03 -3.85 -3.22
C ARG A 124 1.22 -4.42 -4.36
N ARG A 125 1.83 -4.50 -5.54
CA ARG A 125 1.28 -5.29 -6.65
C ARG A 125 1.30 -6.76 -6.27
N SER A 126 0.16 -7.42 -6.45
CA SER A 126 0.01 -8.86 -6.28
C SER A 126 -0.17 -9.48 -7.64
N VAL A 127 0.54 -10.58 -7.90
CA VAL A 127 0.33 -11.40 -9.09
C VAL A 127 -0.51 -12.60 -8.66
N PRO A 128 -1.72 -12.79 -9.21
CA PRO A 128 -2.54 -13.96 -8.90
C PRO A 128 -1.77 -15.22 -9.24
N THR A 129 -1.71 -16.17 -8.30
CA THR A 129 -1.01 -17.45 -8.51
C THR A 129 -1.85 -18.45 -9.32
N ALA A 130 -3.15 -18.19 -9.54
CA ALA A 130 -4.07 -19.14 -10.21
C ALA A 130 -5.11 -18.49 -11.14
N ALA A 131 -5.28 -19.11 -12.32
CA ALA A 131 -6.37 -19.16 -13.32
C ALA A 131 -7.10 -17.88 -13.79
N ARG A 132 -7.16 -16.80 -13.03
CA ARG A 132 -7.64 -15.48 -13.48
C ARG A 132 -6.48 -14.51 -13.63
N ALA A 133 -5.45 -14.94 -14.35
CA ALA A 133 -4.46 -14.04 -14.90
C ALA A 133 -5.10 -13.28 -16.07
N ASP A 134 -6.16 -12.51 -15.77
CA ASP A 134 -6.59 -11.49 -16.71
C ASP A 134 -5.50 -10.42 -16.68
N PRO A 135 -4.75 -10.23 -17.77
CA PRO A 135 -3.63 -9.28 -17.82
C PRO A 135 -4.08 -7.84 -17.56
N GLU A 136 -5.38 -7.54 -17.66
CA GLU A 136 -5.94 -6.23 -17.39
C GLU A 136 -6.08 -5.96 -15.88
N TYR A 137 -6.35 -6.99 -15.08
CA TYR A 137 -6.54 -6.84 -13.63
C TYR A 137 -5.21 -6.72 -12.89
N ARG A 138 -4.91 -5.49 -12.46
CA ARG A 138 -3.76 -5.19 -11.61
C ARG A 138 -4.17 -5.25 -10.15
N TYR A 139 -3.96 -6.40 -9.52
CA TYR A 139 -4.27 -6.59 -8.11
C TYR A 139 -3.25 -5.91 -7.19
N PHE A 140 -3.76 -5.36 -6.09
CA PHE A 140 -3.00 -4.73 -5.03
C PHE A 140 -3.41 -5.31 -3.69
N SER A 141 -2.43 -5.40 -2.79
CA SER A 141 -2.66 -5.66 -1.36
C SER A 141 -2.22 -4.44 -0.56
N PHE A 142 -2.98 -4.07 0.47
CA PHE A 142 -2.63 -2.96 1.36
C PHE A 142 -2.34 -3.50 2.76
N LYS A 143 -1.08 -3.38 3.20
CA LYS A 143 -0.61 -3.88 4.50
C LYS A 143 -0.58 -2.76 5.53
N SER A 144 -1.15 -2.98 6.71
CA SER A 144 -1.12 -2.05 7.83
C SER A 144 0.29 -1.87 8.41
N CYS A 145 0.45 -0.87 9.27
CA CYS A 145 1.65 -0.71 10.10
C CYS A 145 1.89 -1.88 11.09
N ARG A 146 0.85 -2.64 11.39
CA ARG A 146 0.86 -3.80 12.30
C ARG A 146 1.16 -5.13 11.58
N GLY A 147 1.09 -5.10 10.26
CA GLY A 147 1.50 -6.20 9.41
C GLY A 147 0.36 -7.10 8.92
N GLU A 148 -0.88 -6.76 9.23
CA GLU A 148 -2.07 -7.40 8.66
C GLU A 148 -2.50 -6.71 7.34
N TYR A 149 -3.32 -7.38 6.55
CA TYR A 149 -3.80 -6.89 5.25
C TYR A 149 -5.25 -6.39 5.33
N LEU A 150 -5.53 -5.29 4.64
CA LEU A 150 -6.89 -4.79 4.43
C LEU A 150 -7.68 -5.81 3.61
N SER A 151 -8.81 -6.27 4.15
CA SER A 151 -9.65 -7.29 3.55
C SER A 151 -11.12 -6.91 3.54
N ALA A 152 -11.86 -7.48 2.59
CA ALA A 152 -13.32 -7.44 2.56
C ALA A 152 -13.89 -8.85 2.77
N GLY A 153 -14.72 -9.01 3.79
CA GLY A 153 -15.52 -10.20 4.03
C GLY A 153 -16.59 -10.39 2.95
N ARG A 154 -17.10 -11.63 2.83
CA ARG A 154 -18.19 -11.95 1.88
C ARG A 154 -19.51 -11.27 2.24
N ASP A 155 -19.67 -10.93 3.52
CA ASP A 155 -20.79 -10.19 4.08
C ASP A 155 -20.67 -8.67 3.87
N GLY A 156 -19.60 -8.20 3.21
CA GLY A 156 -19.31 -6.78 3.07
C GLY A 156 -18.67 -6.15 4.31
N SER A 157 -18.28 -6.93 5.31
CA SER A 157 -17.45 -6.38 6.39
C SER A 157 -16.07 -6.00 5.88
N VAL A 158 -15.48 -4.91 6.36
CA VAL A 158 -14.07 -4.57 6.09
C VAL A 158 -13.28 -4.74 7.35
N ALA A 159 -12.12 -5.38 7.23
CA ALA A 159 -11.23 -5.64 8.35
C ALA A 159 -9.77 -5.51 7.93
N CYS A 160 -8.89 -5.51 8.93
CA CYS A 160 -7.45 -5.57 8.72
C CYS A 160 -6.81 -6.52 9.73
N CYS A 161 -7.10 -7.81 9.58
CA CYS A 161 -6.65 -8.86 10.50
C CYS A 161 -5.95 -10.03 9.81
N ALA A 162 -5.92 -10.06 8.48
CA ALA A 162 -5.32 -11.16 7.73
C ALA A 162 -3.78 -11.09 7.76
N ALA A 163 -3.11 -12.18 8.13
CA ALA A 163 -1.64 -12.25 8.14
C ALA A 163 -1.02 -12.58 6.77
N ALA A 164 -1.84 -13.01 5.81
CA ALA A 164 -1.44 -13.40 4.47
C ALA A 164 -2.41 -12.82 3.42
N ILE A 165 -1.94 -12.72 2.18
CA ILE A 165 -2.74 -12.23 1.06
C ILE A 165 -3.51 -13.41 0.48
N GLY A 166 -4.84 -13.38 0.59
CA GLY A 166 -5.75 -14.25 -0.13
C GLY A 166 -6.65 -13.46 -1.07
N PRO A 167 -7.69 -14.10 -1.64
CA PRO A 167 -8.64 -13.44 -2.53
C PRO A 167 -9.40 -12.26 -1.91
N LEU A 168 -9.55 -12.23 -0.58
CA LEU A 168 -10.26 -11.18 0.14
C LEU A 168 -9.38 -9.96 0.45
N GLU A 169 -8.06 -10.09 0.27
CA GLU A 169 -7.05 -9.04 0.48
C GLU A 169 -6.56 -8.43 -0.85
N MET A 170 -7.05 -8.94 -1.98
CA MET A 170 -6.69 -8.49 -3.33
C MET A 170 -7.70 -7.47 -3.84
N TRP A 171 -7.26 -6.22 -3.88
CA TRP A 171 -8.03 -5.08 -4.37
C TRP A 171 -7.62 -4.72 -5.80
N THR A 172 -8.56 -4.21 -6.58
CA THR A 172 -8.35 -3.64 -7.91
C THR A 172 -8.57 -2.13 -7.81
N PRO A 173 -7.50 -1.32 -7.77
CA PRO A 173 -7.65 0.13 -7.76
C PRO A 173 -8.09 0.65 -9.13
N VAL A 174 -9.07 1.54 -9.14
CA VAL A 174 -9.55 2.25 -10.32
C VAL A 174 -9.17 3.72 -10.18
N LEU A 175 -8.31 4.23 -11.07
CA LEU A 175 -7.91 5.64 -11.08
C LEU A 175 -9.03 6.51 -11.66
N LEU A 176 -9.27 7.68 -11.07
CA LEU A 176 -10.25 8.67 -11.52
C LEU A 176 -9.54 9.99 -11.85
N PRO A 177 -8.76 10.03 -12.95
CA PRO A 177 -7.86 11.16 -13.26
C PRO A 177 -8.60 12.48 -13.49
N GLU A 178 -9.86 12.44 -13.92
CA GLU A 178 -10.71 13.63 -14.18
C GLU A 178 -10.85 14.54 -12.95
N ARG A 179 -10.67 14.02 -11.73
CA ARG A 179 -10.70 14.83 -10.50
C ARG A 179 -9.37 15.53 -10.19
N GLY A 180 -8.25 15.03 -10.70
CA GLY A 180 -6.91 15.63 -10.53
C GLY A 180 -6.32 15.60 -9.11
N ASP A 181 -7.04 15.13 -8.11
CA ASP A 181 -6.64 15.13 -6.69
C ASP A 181 -6.03 13.81 -6.21
N GLY A 182 -5.84 12.84 -7.10
CA GLY A 182 -5.44 11.47 -6.75
C GLY A 182 -6.64 10.59 -6.38
N ALA A 183 -7.81 10.92 -6.91
CA ALA A 183 -9.02 10.12 -6.74
C ALA A 183 -8.84 8.68 -7.25
N ILE A 184 -9.22 7.73 -6.39
CA ILE A 184 -9.28 6.31 -6.70
C ILE A 184 -10.56 5.69 -6.14
N ALA A 185 -11.00 4.59 -6.73
CA ALA A 185 -11.90 3.64 -6.09
C ALA A 185 -11.15 2.31 -5.87
N LEU A 186 -11.55 1.55 -4.85
CA LEU A 186 -10.98 0.22 -4.58
C LEU A 186 -12.06 -0.83 -4.79
N ALA A 187 -11.93 -1.64 -5.84
CA ALA A 187 -12.84 -2.74 -6.14
C ALA A 187 -12.28 -4.07 -5.61
N ILE A 188 -13.15 -5.02 -5.32
CA ILE A 188 -12.80 -6.40 -4.97
C ILE A 188 -13.88 -7.35 -5.47
N ARG A 189 -13.50 -8.57 -5.87
CA ARG A 189 -14.45 -9.63 -6.23
C ARG A 189 -14.28 -10.81 -5.28
N PRO A 190 -15.07 -10.89 -4.20
CA PRO A 190 -15.00 -12.04 -3.30
C PRO A 190 -15.26 -13.36 -4.04
N PRO A 191 -14.66 -14.48 -3.61
CA PRO A 191 -14.96 -15.79 -4.18
C PRO A 191 -16.46 -16.12 -4.11
N GLY A 192 -17.05 -16.42 -5.27
CA GLY A 192 -18.48 -16.71 -5.40
C GLY A 192 -19.37 -15.49 -5.61
N ALA A 193 -18.81 -14.27 -5.70
CA ALA A 193 -19.57 -13.09 -6.10
C ALA A 193 -19.68 -12.99 -7.63
N ASP A 194 -20.85 -12.61 -8.12
CA ASP A 194 -21.13 -12.44 -9.55
C ASP A 194 -20.64 -11.09 -10.11
N ALA A 195 -20.37 -10.12 -9.24
CA ALA A 195 -19.97 -8.76 -9.60
C ALA A 195 -18.86 -8.23 -8.69
N ASP A 196 -18.17 -7.20 -9.18
CA ASP A 196 -17.22 -6.43 -8.38
C ASP A 196 -17.95 -5.61 -7.32
N GLN A 197 -17.28 -5.43 -6.19
CA GLN A 197 -17.76 -4.70 -5.03
C GLN A 197 -16.76 -3.59 -4.73
N TYR A 198 -17.25 -2.38 -4.48
CA TYR A 198 -16.38 -1.26 -4.13
C TYR A 198 -16.30 -1.08 -2.62
N LEU A 199 -15.11 -0.68 -2.15
CA LEU A 199 -14.95 -0.12 -0.82
C LEU A 199 -15.83 1.13 -0.73
N THR A 200 -16.82 1.10 0.14
CA THR A 200 -17.78 2.18 0.34
C THR A 200 -17.61 2.73 1.74
N ILE A 201 -18.02 3.97 1.95
CA ILE A 201 -18.02 4.61 3.26
C ILE A 201 -19.46 4.81 3.69
N ASP A 202 -19.78 4.31 4.88
CA ASP A 202 -21.02 4.66 5.55
C ASP A 202 -20.74 5.81 6.53
N ASP A 203 -21.27 6.98 6.20
CA ASP A 203 -21.06 8.25 6.88
C ASP A 203 -22.15 8.56 7.92
N GLY A 204 -22.86 7.53 8.39
CA GLY A 204 -23.81 7.63 9.51
C GLY A 204 -23.16 8.09 10.83
N GLU A 205 -23.97 8.21 11.89
CA GLU A 205 -23.55 8.76 13.21
C GLU A 205 -22.28 8.10 13.79
N HIS A 206 -22.03 6.84 13.42
CA HIS A 206 -20.75 6.18 13.60
C HIS A 206 -20.15 5.93 12.23
N ALA A 207 -19.28 6.83 11.76
CA ALA A 207 -18.54 6.65 10.51
C ALA A 207 -17.79 5.30 10.56
N SER A 208 -18.39 4.29 9.96
CA SER A 208 -17.94 2.91 10.00
C SER A 208 -17.66 2.48 8.58
N LEU A 209 -16.57 1.76 8.40
CA LEU A 209 -16.38 0.99 7.17
C LEU A 209 -17.33 -0.19 7.20
N ALA A 210 -18.52 0.01 6.63
CA ALA A 210 -19.07 -1.07 5.85
C ALA A 210 -18.33 -1.02 4.52
N ALA A 211 -17.74 -2.12 4.02
CA ALA A 211 -17.88 -2.33 2.59
C ALA A 211 -19.36 -2.60 2.42
N LEU A 212 -20.17 -1.55 2.43
CA LEU A 212 -21.49 -1.65 1.89
C LEU A 212 -21.19 -1.96 0.43
N VAL A 213 -21.18 -3.26 0.17
CA VAL A 213 -21.27 -3.88 -1.11
C VAL A 213 -22.56 -3.33 -1.65
N ALA A 214 -22.49 -2.12 -2.20
CA ALA A 214 -23.36 -1.81 -3.30
C ALA A 214 -22.98 -2.90 -4.31
N PRO A 215 -23.88 -3.86 -4.63
CA PRO A 215 -23.71 -4.53 -5.91
C PRO A 215 -23.44 -3.42 -6.91
N ALA A 216 -22.43 -3.58 -7.76
CA ALA A 216 -22.22 -2.70 -8.90
C ALA A 216 -23.51 -2.69 -9.74
N ARG A 217 -24.53 -1.94 -9.31
CA ARG A 217 -25.73 -1.63 -10.08
C ARG A 217 -25.34 -0.66 -11.19
N SER A 218 -24.24 0.06 -10.99
CA SER A 218 -23.47 0.78 -11.99
C SER A 218 -22.04 0.23 -12.07
N ASP A 219 -21.53 0.18 -13.28
CA ASP A 219 -20.12 0.08 -13.66
C ASP A 219 -19.24 1.20 -13.07
N ALA A 220 -19.85 2.30 -12.62
CA ALA A 220 -19.17 3.46 -12.05
C ALA A 220 -19.18 3.49 -10.50
N ALA A 221 -18.07 3.95 -9.92
CA ALA A 221 -17.95 4.30 -8.51
C ALA A 221 -18.67 5.64 -8.23
N GLY A 222 -19.61 5.62 -7.29
CA GLY A 222 -20.28 6.80 -6.76
C GLY A 222 -19.44 7.56 -5.72
N PRO A 223 -19.89 8.74 -5.25
CA PRO A 223 -19.10 9.63 -4.39
C PRO A 223 -18.57 9.00 -3.11
N ARG A 224 -19.32 8.05 -2.52
CA ARG A 224 -18.95 7.32 -1.29
C ARG A 224 -17.94 6.21 -1.49
N GLN A 225 -17.56 5.94 -2.74
CA GLN A 225 -16.58 4.92 -3.13
C GLN A 225 -15.28 5.56 -3.63
N VAL A 226 -15.21 6.89 -3.63
CA VAL A 226 -14.04 7.65 -4.11
C VAL A 226 -13.20 8.11 -2.94
N PHE A 227 -11.95 7.66 -2.95
CA PHE A 227 -10.91 8.02 -1.99
C PHE A 227 -9.88 8.92 -2.67
N VAL A 228 -9.20 9.75 -1.90
CA VAL A 228 -8.01 10.49 -2.33
C VAL A 228 -6.79 9.73 -1.83
N ALA A 229 -6.05 9.11 -2.75
CA ALA A 229 -4.84 8.38 -2.44
C ALA A 229 -3.61 9.27 -2.59
N LYS A 230 -2.67 9.12 -1.65
CA LYS A 230 -1.38 9.79 -1.67
C LYS A 230 -0.25 8.82 -1.46
N CYS A 231 0.88 9.07 -2.11
CA CYS A 231 2.13 8.35 -1.94
C CYS A 231 3.26 9.29 -1.52
N GLN A 232 4.36 8.72 -1.06
CA GLN A 232 5.56 9.51 -0.75
C GLN A 232 6.23 10.01 -2.03
N ALA A 233 6.52 11.31 -2.09
CA ALA A 233 7.09 11.96 -3.28
C ALA A 233 8.42 11.35 -3.72
N ALA A 234 9.26 10.93 -2.78
CA ALA A 234 10.51 10.23 -3.06
C ALA A 234 10.31 8.92 -3.84
N ILE A 235 9.23 8.17 -3.56
CA ILE A 235 8.92 6.91 -4.24
C ILE A 235 8.42 7.20 -5.65
N ARG A 236 7.53 8.18 -5.80
CA ARG A 236 7.04 8.60 -7.12
C ARG A 236 8.15 9.12 -8.03
N ALA A 237 9.13 9.84 -7.48
CA ALA A 237 10.31 10.26 -8.23
C ALA A 237 11.18 9.07 -8.67
N SER A 238 11.29 8.04 -7.82
CA SER A 238 12.03 6.83 -8.17
C SER A 238 11.30 5.97 -9.22
N SER A 239 9.96 5.92 -9.21
CA SER A 239 9.20 5.15 -10.21
C SER A 239 9.20 5.82 -11.58
N SER A 240 9.14 7.15 -11.65
CA SER A 240 9.18 7.88 -12.91
C SER A 240 10.55 7.79 -13.61
N SER A 241 11.64 7.77 -12.84
CA SER A 241 12.99 7.58 -13.41
C SER A 241 13.26 6.16 -13.94
N HIS A 242 12.44 5.18 -13.54
CA HIS A 242 12.55 3.79 -13.99
C HIS A 242 11.51 3.42 -15.06
N ALA A 243 10.72 4.38 -15.54
CA ALA A 243 9.85 4.15 -16.68
C ALA A 243 10.73 3.77 -17.89
N PRO A 244 10.51 2.61 -18.53
CA PRO A 244 11.28 2.23 -19.70
C PRO A 244 11.12 3.32 -20.75
N ALA A 245 12.24 3.86 -21.23
CA ALA A 245 12.25 4.83 -22.32
C ALA A 245 11.40 4.24 -23.45
N ALA A 246 10.25 4.87 -23.73
CA ALA A 246 9.36 4.42 -24.78
C ALA A 246 10.19 4.24 -26.05
N ASP A 247 10.18 3.01 -26.56
CA ASP A 247 10.89 2.58 -27.76
C ASP A 247 10.54 3.55 -28.90
N ALA A 248 11.44 4.51 -29.15
CA ALA A 248 11.40 5.41 -30.28
C ALA A 248 11.84 4.60 -31.52
N GLY A 249 11.01 3.61 -31.86
CA GLY A 249 11.17 2.68 -32.96
C GLY A 249 11.07 3.40 -34.31
N GLY A 250 12.21 3.92 -34.75
CA GLY A 250 12.73 3.78 -36.11
C GLY A 250 11.74 3.92 -37.26
N ARG A 251 11.39 5.16 -37.61
CA ARG A 251 10.83 5.51 -38.93
C ARG A 251 11.93 5.33 -40.00
N ARG A 252 12.22 4.08 -40.39
CA ARG A 252 13.09 3.80 -41.55
C ARG A 252 12.36 4.22 -42.82
N LYS A 253 12.76 5.38 -43.37
CA LYS A 253 12.47 5.81 -44.74
C LYS A 253 12.82 4.67 -45.71
N ARG A 254 11.81 4.01 -46.27
CA ARG A 254 11.99 3.20 -47.49
C ARG A 254 11.88 4.16 -48.67
N ALA A 255 13.02 4.66 -49.13
CA ALA A 255 13.14 5.14 -50.50
C ALA A 255 13.06 3.91 -51.40
N ARG A 256 11.96 3.76 -52.14
CA ARG A 256 11.93 2.91 -53.34
C ARG A 256 11.93 3.86 -54.52
N GLY A 257 13.04 3.86 -55.23
CA GLY A 257 13.21 4.57 -56.49
C GLY A 257 12.27 4.01 -57.56
N GLU A 258 11.77 4.93 -58.37
CA GLU A 258 11.25 4.63 -59.70
C GLU A 258 12.38 4.11 -60.59
N PRO A 259 12.11 3.13 -61.45
CA PRO A 259 12.83 2.99 -62.69
C PRO A 259 11.94 3.52 -63.83
N GLY A 260 12.41 4.56 -64.53
CA GLY A 260 12.09 4.74 -65.96
C GLY A 260 12.71 3.59 -66.78
N PRO A 261 12.50 3.50 -68.11
CA PRO A 261 12.10 4.55 -69.04
C PRO A 261 10.66 4.44 -69.60
#